data_AF-A0A250X9R4-F1
#
_entry.id   AF-A0A250X9R4-F1
#
_cell.length_a   1.000
_cell.length_b   1.000
_cell.length_c   1.000
_cell.angle_alpha   90.00
_cell.angle_beta   90.00
_cell.angle_gamma   90.00
#
_symmetry.space_group_name_H-M   'P 1'
#
loop_
_entity.id
_entity.type
_entity.pdbx_description
1 polymer ?
#
loop_
_entity_poly.entity_id
_entity_poly.type
_entity_poly.pdbx_seq_one_letter_code
_entity_poly.pdbx_strand_id
1 'polypeptide(L)'
;MVSFLPALRTDLNVMSCMEFAVAELKVKVIICCGHYGCGAVKGALKLPIKAQGFVNCWINDIRECRDQHHDELKALSPEGQLDRLCELNVMRQTFHVCTSPVVQNAWDKGQDLAVYGVIYSLKDGLLRKLVGPMNRHNVCLDVREYKERMKLKEGVLPSLIPDLVSSIGSDGNDSKDKDMQRSNTTDLIDMISKHADWS
;
A
#
# COMPACT_ATOMS: atom_id res chain seq x y z
N MET A 1 -2.71 -8.59 -11.91
CA MET A 1 -3.26 -7.44 -11.16
C MET A 1 -4.46 -7.95 -10.39
N VAL A 2 -4.32 -8.23 -9.09
CA VAL A 2 -5.43 -8.73 -8.26
C VAL A 2 -5.90 -7.54 -7.41
N SER A 3 -7.10 -7.06 -7.71
CA SER A 3 -7.75 -5.98 -6.95
C SER A 3 -8.28 -6.57 -5.65
N PHE A 4 -7.59 -6.34 -4.53
CA PHE A 4 -7.90 -7.02 -3.26
C PHE A 4 -9.07 -6.42 -2.47
N LEU A 5 -9.72 -7.31 -1.73
CA LEU A 5 -11.10 -7.29 -1.28
C LEU A 5 -11.20 -7.42 0.24
N PRO A 6 -12.32 -7.01 0.85
CA PRO A 6 -12.58 -7.25 2.25
C PRO A 6 -12.86 -8.74 2.48
N ALA A 7 -12.42 -9.28 3.62
CA ALA A 7 -12.40 -10.68 4.00
C ALA A 7 -11.32 -11.52 3.31
N LEU A 8 -10.13 -10.94 3.07
CA LEU A 8 -8.98 -11.70 2.56
C LEU A 8 -8.76 -13.00 3.34
N ARG A 9 -9.03 -13.02 4.66
CA ARG A 9 -8.89 -14.23 5.50
C ARG A 9 -9.77 -15.42 5.08
N THR A 10 -10.89 -15.19 4.40
CA THR A 10 -11.86 -16.26 4.04
C THR A 10 -12.26 -16.25 2.57
N ASP A 11 -11.73 -15.34 1.75
CA ASP A 11 -11.98 -15.34 0.30
C ASP A 11 -11.17 -16.44 -0.40
N LEU A 12 -11.85 -17.54 -0.72
CA LEU A 12 -11.26 -18.68 -1.42
C LEU A 12 -10.74 -18.33 -2.83
N ASN A 13 -11.32 -17.33 -3.49
CA ASN A 13 -10.85 -16.91 -4.82
C ASN A 13 -9.42 -16.37 -4.71
N VAL A 14 -9.24 -15.39 -3.82
CA VAL A 14 -7.93 -14.80 -3.57
C VAL A 14 -6.94 -15.81 -2.99
N MET A 15 -7.38 -16.63 -2.02
CA MET A 15 -6.51 -17.59 -1.36
C MET A 15 -5.98 -18.65 -2.32
N SER A 16 -6.83 -19.18 -3.22
CA SER A 16 -6.40 -20.17 -4.21
C SER A 16 -5.40 -19.59 -5.22
N CYS A 17 -5.61 -18.37 -5.73
CA CYS A 17 -4.65 -17.70 -6.61
C CYS A 17 -3.31 -17.44 -5.91
N MET A 18 -3.36 -17.01 -4.64
CA MET A 18 -2.16 -16.74 -3.86
C MET A 18 -1.40 -18.02 -3.53
N GLU A 19 -2.10 -19.09 -3.16
CA GLU A 19 -1.51 -20.41 -2.92
C GLU A 19 -0.80 -20.92 -4.17
N PHE A 20 -1.46 -20.89 -5.33
CA PHE A 20 -0.83 -21.29 -6.58
C PHE A 20 0.42 -20.45 -6.90
N ALA A 21 0.34 -19.13 -6.78
CA ALA A 21 1.47 -18.25 -7.07
C ALA A 21 2.66 -18.50 -6.13
N VAL A 22 2.41 -18.70 -4.84
CA VAL A 22 3.48 -18.84 -3.83
C VAL A 22 3.99 -20.27 -3.74
N ALA A 23 3.10 -21.25 -3.71
CA ALA A 23 3.43 -22.65 -3.49
C ALA A 23 3.86 -23.36 -4.77
N GLU A 24 3.23 -23.08 -5.92
CA GLU A 24 3.56 -23.74 -7.19
C GLU A 24 4.56 -22.91 -8.00
N LEU A 25 4.25 -21.63 -8.25
CA LEU A 25 5.11 -20.77 -9.09
C LEU A 25 6.33 -20.19 -8.35
N LYS A 26 6.38 -20.32 -7.02
CA LYS A 26 7.48 -19.82 -6.18
C LYS A 26 7.82 -18.35 -6.42
N VAL A 27 6.80 -17.50 -6.61
CA VAL A 27 7.04 -16.06 -6.80
C VAL A 27 7.83 -15.49 -5.63
N LYS A 28 8.79 -14.61 -5.92
CA LYS A 28 9.60 -13.91 -4.90
C LYS A 28 8.90 -12.68 -4.33
N VAL A 29 7.90 -12.14 -5.04
CA VAL A 29 7.27 -10.85 -4.70
C VAL A 29 5.75 -10.92 -4.86
N ILE A 30 5.02 -10.44 -3.84
CA ILE A 30 3.59 -10.12 -3.89
C ILE A 30 3.42 -8.61 -3.76
N ILE A 31 2.57 -8.03 -4.61
CA ILE A 31 2.23 -6.61 -4.57
C ILE A 31 0.72 -6.46 -4.34
N CYS A 32 0.36 -5.86 -3.21
CA CYS A 32 -0.98 -5.35 -2.96
C CYS A 32 -1.06 -3.93 -3.50
N CYS A 33 -1.75 -3.77 -4.64
CA CYS A 33 -1.87 -2.49 -5.33
C CYS A 33 -3.29 -1.93 -5.20
N GLY A 34 -3.42 -0.72 -4.65
CA GLY A 34 -4.64 0.08 -4.73
C GLY A 34 -4.49 1.25 -5.68
N HIS A 35 -5.54 2.06 -5.80
CA HIS A 35 -5.48 3.27 -6.62
C HIS A 35 -6.33 4.40 -6.06
N TYR A 36 -5.88 5.64 -6.32
CA TYR A 36 -6.66 6.84 -5.99
C TYR A 36 -7.93 6.91 -6.85
N GLY A 37 -8.97 7.56 -6.32
CA GLY A 37 -10.27 7.67 -6.99
C GLY A 37 -11.06 6.36 -7.06
N CYS A 38 -10.74 5.35 -6.24
CA CYS A 38 -11.43 4.06 -6.25
C CYS A 38 -12.93 4.19 -5.95
N GLY A 39 -13.76 3.70 -6.88
CA GLY A 39 -15.22 3.75 -6.76
C GLY A 39 -15.76 2.96 -5.56
N ALA A 40 -15.14 1.82 -5.22
CA ALA A 40 -15.52 1.03 -4.05
C ALA A 40 -15.22 1.77 -2.74
N VAL A 41 -14.04 2.40 -2.63
CA VAL A 41 -13.66 3.21 -1.48
C VAL A 41 -14.55 4.44 -1.35
N LYS A 42 -14.85 5.11 -2.48
CA LYS A 42 -15.81 6.23 -2.51
C LYS A 42 -17.21 5.80 -2.08
N GLY A 43 -17.63 4.59 -2.43
CA GLY A 43 -18.88 3.98 -1.95
C GLY A 43 -18.86 3.69 -0.45
N ALA A 44 -17.73 3.20 0.07
CA ALA A 44 -17.54 2.92 1.49
C ALA A 44 -17.48 4.19 2.36
N LEU A 45 -17.00 5.31 1.83
CA LEU A 45 -16.91 6.58 2.56
C LEU A 45 -18.29 7.25 2.80
N LYS A 46 -19.27 7.02 1.92
CA LYS A 46 -20.59 7.68 2.01
C LYS A 46 -21.44 7.16 3.18
N LEU A 47 -22.13 8.08 3.85
CA LEU A 47 -23.21 7.83 4.81
C LEU A 47 -24.48 8.59 4.39
N PRO A 48 -25.70 8.05 4.63
CA PRO A 48 -26.01 6.66 5.02
C PRO A 48 -25.69 5.67 3.88
N ILE A 49 -25.71 4.37 4.18
CA ILE A 49 -25.50 3.31 3.18
C ILE A 49 -26.59 3.42 2.11
N LYS A 50 -26.25 3.97 0.94
CA LYS A 50 -27.21 4.17 -0.15
C LYS A 50 -27.38 2.92 -1.01
N ALA A 51 -26.37 2.06 -1.10
CA ALA A 51 -26.45 0.84 -1.90
C ALA A 51 -27.26 -0.23 -1.15
N GLN A 52 -28.09 -0.99 -1.85
CA GLN A 52 -28.71 -2.23 -1.35
C GLN A 52 -28.00 -3.43 -2.02
N GLY A 53 -27.99 -4.60 -1.36
CA GLY A 53 -27.49 -5.86 -1.94
C GLY A 53 -26.04 -6.25 -1.57
N PHE A 54 -25.57 -7.36 -2.16
CA PHE A 54 -24.30 -8.03 -1.82
C PHE A 54 -23.04 -7.18 -1.99
N VAL A 55 -23.10 -6.13 -2.82
CA VAL A 55 -22.01 -5.15 -2.95
C VAL A 55 -21.66 -4.51 -1.60
N ASN A 56 -22.63 -4.35 -0.70
CA ASN A 56 -22.37 -3.85 0.66
C ASN A 56 -21.56 -4.83 1.51
N CYS A 57 -21.87 -6.12 1.44
CA CYS A 57 -21.08 -7.16 2.10
C CYS A 57 -19.64 -7.13 1.57
N TRP A 58 -19.51 -6.93 0.27
CA TRP A 58 -18.24 -6.84 -0.45
C TRP A 58 -17.43 -5.55 -0.22
N ILE A 59 -17.96 -4.51 0.42
CA ILE A 59 -17.16 -3.33 0.81
C ILE A 59 -17.08 -3.17 2.32
N ASN A 60 -17.45 -4.21 3.08
CA ASN A 60 -17.57 -4.14 4.52
C ASN A 60 -16.22 -3.88 5.21
N ASP A 61 -15.13 -4.60 4.90
CA ASP A 61 -13.85 -4.27 5.57
C ASP A 61 -13.32 -2.87 5.21
N ILE A 62 -13.67 -2.33 4.03
CA ILE A 62 -13.31 -0.94 3.70
C ILE A 62 -14.04 0.01 4.64
N ARG A 63 -15.32 -0.28 4.98
CA ARG A 63 -16.09 0.48 5.97
C ARG A 63 -15.55 0.29 7.37
N GLU A 64 -15.18 -0.92 7.77
CA GLU A 64 -14.52 -1.15 9.05
C GLU A 64 -13.21 -0.38 9.13
N CYS A 65 -12.44 -0.32 8.05
CA CYS A 65 -11.21 0.47 7.98
C CYS A 65 -11.52 1.97 8.14
N ARG A 66 -12.57 2.47 7.48
CA ARG A 66 -13.07 3.85 7.65
C ARG A 66 -13.47 4.10 9.11
N ASP A 67 -14.25 3.22 9.71
CA ASP A 67 -14.81 3.40 11.05
C ASP A 67 -13.70 3.38 12.12
N GLN A 68 -12.70 2.51 11.96
CA GLN A 68 -11.50 2.48 12.80
C GLN A 68 -10.65 3.75 12.71
N HIS A 69 -10.71 4.46 11.58
CA HIS A 69 -9.93 5.67 11.32
C HIS A 69 -10.82 6.91 11.20
N HIS A 70 -12.01 6.87 11.78
CA HIS A 70 -13.03 7.91 11.59
C HIS A 70 -12.50 9.31 11.93
N ASP A 71 -11.80 9.46 13.06
CA ASP A 71 -11.31 10.77 13.51
C ASP A 71 -10.18 11.31 12.63
N GLU A 72 -9.28 10.43 12.17
CA GLU A 72 -8.22 10.77 11.21
C GLU A 72 -8.83 11.26 9.88
N LEU A 73 -9.86 10.56 9.39
CA LEU A 73 -10.54 10.93 8.15
C LEU A 73 -11.35 12.21 8.30
N LYS A 74 -12.08 12.38 9.40
CA LYS A 74 -12.94 13.55 9.63
C LYS A 74 -12.16 14.88 9.64
N ALA A 75 -10.87 14.84 9.97
CA ALA A 75 -9.99 16.01 9.95
C ALA A 75 -9.56 16.46 8.53
N LEU A 76 -9.83 15.66 7.50
CA LEU A 76 -9.39 15.90 6.11
C LEU A 76 -10.53 16.45 5.24
N SER A 77 -10.15 17.09 4.12
CA SER A 77 -11.09 17.47 3.05
C SER A 77 -11.79 16.24 2.46
N PRO A 78 -12.94 16.40 1.77
CA PRO A 78 -13.65 15.26 1.16
C PRO A 78 -12.78 14.44 0.19
N GLU A 79 -11.94 15.10 -0.61
CA GLU A 79 -10.98 14.45 -1.50
C GLU A 79 -9.87 13.77 -0.70
N GLY A 80 -9.35 14.45 0.34
CA GLY A 80 -8.32 13.91 1.22
C GLY A 80 -8.79 12.68 1.99
N GLN A 81 -10.05 12.62 2.41
CA GLN A 81 -10.66 11.45 3.04
C GLN A 81 -10.66 10.24 2.11
N LEU A 82 -11.03 10.43 0.85
CA LEU A 82 -11.05 9.36 -0.13
C LEU A 82 -9.64 8.83 -0.40
N ASP A 83 -8.69 9.73 -0.67
CA ASP A 83 -7.31 9.35 -0.95
C ASP A 83 -6.68 8.66 0.25
N ARG A 84 -6.92 9.17 1.46
CA ARG A 84 -6.42 8.57 2.69
C ARG A 84 -7.02 7.20 2.97
N LEU A 85 -8.33 7.02 2.77
CA LEU A 85 -8.97 5.72 2.95
C LEU A 85 -8.48 4.70 1.93
N CYS A 86 -8.14 5.11 0.70
CA CYS A 86 -7.48 4.23 -0.27
C CYS A 86 -6.14 3.72 0.26
N GLU A 87 -5.30 4.61 0.79
CA GLU A 87 -4.00 4.24 1.37
C GLU A 87 -4.15 3.29 2.56
N LEU A 88 -5.03 3.63 3.51
CA LEU A 88 -5.29 2.80 4.69
C LEU A 88 -5.82 1.42 4.31
N ASN A 89 -6.68 1.34 3.28
CA ASN A 89 -7.14 0.05 2.77
C ASN A 89 -5.99 -0.77 2.18
N VAL A 90 -5.11 -0.18 1.37
CA VAL A 90 -3.93 -0.90 0.84
C VAL A 90 -3.05 -1.41 1.99
N MET A 91 -2.75 -0.57 2.98
CA MET A 91 -1.95 -0.98 4.14
C MET A 91 -2.60 -2.16 4.87
N ARG A 92 -3.91 -2.09 5.15
CA ARG A 92 -4.66 -3.15 5.82
C ARG A 92 -4.69 -4.45 5.01
N GLN A 93 -4.91 -4.39 3.69
CA GLN A 93 -4.92 -5.58 2.85
C GLN A 93 -3.54 -6.20 2.70
N THR A 94 -2.49 -5.38 2.61
CA THR A 94 -1.10 -5.87 2.60
C THR A 94 -0.80 -6.64 3.88
N PHE A 95 -1.26 -6.12 5.02
CA PHE A 95 -1.16 -6.81 6.30
C PHE A 95 -1.93 -8.14 6.31
N HIS A 96 -3.17 -8.17 5.81
CA HIS A 96 -3.94 -9.40 5.69
C HIS A 96 -3.20 -10.47 4.86
N VAL A 97 -2.60 -10.08 3.73
CA VAL A 97 -1.77 -10.96 2.89
C VAL A 97 -0.62 -11.55 3.69
N CYS A 98 0.12 -10.73 4.44
CA CYS A 98 1.22 -11.19 5.28
C CYS A 98 0.76 -12.20 6.34
N THR A 99 -0.40 -11.98 6.97
CA THR A 99 -0.95 -12.90 7.99
C THR A 99 -1.67 -14.12 7.42
N SER A 100 -1.72 -14.27 6.09
CA SER A 100 -2.41 -15.41 5.48
C SER A 100 -1.65 -16.72 5.71
N PRO A 101 -2.35 -17.87 5.80
CA PRO A 101 -1.69 -19.17 5.94
C PRO A 101 -0.68 -19.44 4.82
N VAL A 102 -0.98 -19.01 3.59
CA VAL A 102 -0.09 -19.20 2.43
C VAL A 102 1.25 -18.51 2.64
N VAL A 103 1.24 -17.22 3.02
CA VAL A 103 2.46 -16.43 3.19
C VAL A 103 3.21 -16.87 4.45
N GLN A 104 2.51 -17.12 5.56
CA GLN A 104 3.11 -17.62 6.80
C GLN A 104 3.83 -18.97 6.56
N ASN A 105 3.15 -19.92 5.89
CA ASN A 105 3.75 -21.22 5.57
C ASN A 105 4.99 -21.10 4.65
N ALA A 106 4.98 -20.16 3.71
CA ALA A 106 6.14 -19.91 2.85
C ALA A 106 7.33 -19.37 3.66
N TRP A 107 7.08 -18.41 4.55
CA TRP A 107 8.11 -17.86 5.45
C TRP A 107 8.64 -18.89 6.46
N ASP A 108 7.78 -19.73 7.02
CA ASP A 108 8.17 -20.82 7.93
C ASP A 108 9.06 -21.86 7.24
N LYS A 109 8.80 -22.13 5.96
CA LYS A 109 9.64 -22.98 5.10
C LYS A 109 10.93 -22.28 4.63
N GLY A 110 11.15 -21.02 5.02
CA GLY A 110 12.31 -20.23 4.65
C GLY A 110 12.32 -19.76 3.19
N GLN A 111 11.19 -19.79 2.49
CA GLN A 111 11.08 -19.26 1.12
C GLN A 111 11.31 -17.75 1.12
N ASP A 112 12.13 -17.27 0.19
CA ASP A 112 12.37 -15.84 -0.01
C ASP A 112 11.15 -15.21 -0.71
N LEU A 113 10.30 -14.58 0.10
CA LEU A 113 9.05 -13.97 -0.34
C LEU A 113 8.91 -12.59 0.31
N ALA A 114 8.79 -11.56 -0.51
CA ALA A 114 8.56 -10.18 -0.09
C ALA A 114 7.14 -9.72 -0.44
N VAL A 115 6.49 -8.99 0.46
CA VAL A 115 5.17 -8.40 0.27
C VAL A 115 5.27 -6.88 0.31
N TYR A 116 4.68 -6.22 -0.69
CA TYR A 116 4.62 -4.76 -0.81
C TYR A 116 3.20 -4.24 -0.88
N GLY A 117 2.97 -3.08 -0.26
CA GLY A 117 1.75 -2.30 -0.42
C GLY A 117 2.06 -1.05 -1.25
N VAL A 118 1.37 -0.87 -2.37
CA VAL A 118 1.57 0.27 -3.29
C VAL A 118 0.24 0.91 -3.68
N ILE A 119 0.28 2.20 -3.99
CA ILE A 119 -0.89 2.94 -4.49
C ILE A 119 -0.56 3.60 -5.83
N TYR A 120 -1.46 3.41 -6.79
CA TYR A 120 -1.37 3.96 -8.13
C TYR A 120 -2.22 5.22 -8.28
N SER A 121 -1.66 6.24 -8.90
CA SER A 121 -2.40 7.46 -9.22
C SER A 121 -2.78 7.49 -10.70
N LEU A 122 -4.09 7.55 -10.96
CA LEU A 122 -4.64 7.70 -12.31
C LEU A 122 -4.36 9.09 -12.92
N LYS A 123 -3.98 10.08 -12.10
CA LYS A 123 -3.74 11.46 -12.53
C LYS A 123 -2.37 11.64 -13.19
N ASP A 124 -1.34 11.05 -12.57
CA ASP A 124 0.06 11.20 -12.97
C ASP A 124 0.68 9.88 -13.48
N GLY A 125 -0.02 8.75 -13.35
CA GLY A 125 0.47 7.45 -13.78
C GLY A 125 1.58 6.86 -12.90
N LEU A 126 1.77 7.41 -11.69
CA LEU A 126 2.87 7.01 -10.82
C LEU A 126 2.42 5.99 -9.76
N LEU A 127 3.32 5.05 -9.45
CA LEU A 127 3.19 4.13 -8.33
C LEU A 127 3.94 4.68 -7.12
N ARG A 128 3.30 4.62 -5.95
CA ARG A 128 3.87 5.08 -4.68
C ARG A 128 3.87 3.93 -3.70
N LYS A 129 5.02 3.68 -3.06
CA LYS A 129 5.16 2.65 -2.03
C LYS A 129 4.55 3.14 -0.71
N LEU A 130 3.67 2.34 -0.12
CA LEU A 130 3.07 2.57 1.19
C LEU A 130 3.63 1.66 2.26
N VAL A 131 3.88 0.39 1.92
CA VAL A 131 4.33 -0.65 2.85
C VAL A 131 5.41 -1.54 2.24
N GLY A 132 6.40 -1.90 3.05
CA GLY A 132 7.35 -2.98 2.77
C GLY A 132 8.76 -2.56 2.30
N PRO A 133 9.62 -3.55 1.97
CA PRO A 133 9.29 -4.98 1.92
C PRO A 133 8.96 -5.55 3.29
N MET A 134 7.88 -6.34 3.37
CA MET A 134 7.64 -7.24 4.49
C MET A 134 8.06 -8.66 4.10
N ASN A 135 8.86 -9.29 4.95
CA ASN A 135 9.37 -10.65 4.81
C ASN A 135 9.53 -11.26 6.19
N ARG A 136 9.91 -12.54 6.25
CA ARG A 136 10.10 -13.31 7.50
C ARG A 136 10.97 -12.64 8.58
N HIS A 137 11.87 -11.72 8.22
CA HIS A 137 12.78 -11.06 9.16
C HIS A 137 12.25 -9.72 9.68
N ASN A 138 11.26 -9.12 9.01
CA ASN A 138 10.76 -7.78 9.33
C ASN A 138 9.22 -7.68 9.29
N VAL A 139 8.52 -8.79 9.54
CA VAL A 139 7.06 -8.80 9.64
C VAL A 139 6.65 -7.84 10.75
N CYS A 140 5.93 -6.77 10.39
CA CYS A 140 5.22 -5.96 11.35
C CYS A 140 3.83 -6.61 11.53
N LEU A 141 3.56 -7.14 12.72
CA LEU A 141 2.35 -7.91 13.02
C LEU A 141 1.13 -7.02 13.36
N ASP A 142 1.26 -5.69 13.25
CA ASP A 142 0.17 -4.74 13.45
C ASP A 142 0.37 -3.48 12.57
N VAL A 143 -0.72 -2.94 12.01
CA VAL A 143 -0.76 -1.65 11.30
C VAL A 143 -0.42 -0.49 12.24
N ARG A 144 -0.77 -0.57 13.53
CA ARG A 144 -0.41 0.40 14.57
C ARG A 144 1.08 0.35 14.85
N GLU A 145 1.63 -0.84 15.06
CA GLU A 145 3.06 -1.03 15.23
C GLU A 145 3.82 -0.60 13.96
N TYR A 146 3.26 -0.79 12.77
CA TYR A 146 3.84 -0.30 11.52
C TYR A 146 3.85 1.24 11.49
N LYS A 147 2.72 1.89 11.83
CA LYS A 147 2.62 3.35 12.00
C LYS A 147 3.60 3.85 13.06
N GLU A 148 3.76 3.17 14.19
CA GLU A 148 4.67 3.54 15.28
C GLU A 148 6.14 3.34 14.91
N ARG A 149 6.52 2.22 14.29
CA ARG A 149 7.88 1.98 13.79
C ARG A 149 8.26 2.96 12.67
N MET A 150 7.29 3.42 11.88
CA MET A 150 7.50 4.50 10.92
C MET A 150 7.58 5.86 11.61
N LYS A 151 6.72 6.17 12.59
CA LYS A 151 6.82 7.37 13.43
C LYS A 151 8.13 7.46 14.24
N LEU A 152 8.65 6.33 14.71
CA LEU A 152 9.95 6.23 15.39
C LEU A 152 11.13 6.49 14.43
N LYS A 153 10.93 6.28 13.13
CA LYS A 153 11.86 6.71 12.08
C LYS A 153 11.57 8.15 11.60
N GLU A 154 10.33 8.60 11.75
CA GLU A 154 9.86 9.97 11.48
C GLU A 154 9.93 10.84 12.74
N GLY A 155 11.16 11.13 13.18
CA GLY A 155 11.46 12.44 13.75
C GLY A 155 11.31 13.59 12.75
N VAL A 156 10.66 13.36 11.61
CA VAL A 156 10.26 14.30 10.57
C VAL A 156 9.04 13.68 9.88
N LEU A 157 7.85 14.21 10.15
CA LEU A 157 6.76 14.18 9.17
C LEU A 157 7.00 15.45 8.36
N PRO A 158 7.60 15.42 7.16
CA PRO A 158 7.80 16.65 6.42
C PRO A 158 6.48 16.96 5.74
N SER A 159 5.70 17.84 6.37
CA SER A 159 4.89 18.78 5.63
C SER A 159 5.82 19.55 4.68
N LEU A 160 5.80 19.20 3.39
CA LEU A 160 6.47 19.93 2.31
C LEU A 160 8.01 20.04 2.39
N ILE A 161 8.64 19.97 1.22
CA ILE A 161 9.91 20.63 0.88
C ILE A 161 9.79 22.10 1.37
N PRO A 162 10.73 22.66 2.18
CA PRO A 162 12.13 22.86 1.80
C PRO A 162 13.16 22.72 2.94
N ASP A 163 14.43 22.60 2.52
CA ASP A 163 15.68 22.97 3.24
C ASP A 163 16.76 21.88 3.16
N LEU A 164 17.15 21.56 1.93
CA LEU A 164 18.48 21.04 1.64
C LEU A 164 19.26 22.03 0.74
N VAL A 165 19.19 23.33 1.06
CA VAL A 165 20.05 24.36 0.47
C VAL A 165 20.50 25.34 1.55
N SER A 166 21.55 24.96 2.29
CA SER A 166 22.32 25.94 3.07
C SER A 166 23.80 25.60 3.24
N SER A 167 24.38 24.67 2.46
CA SER A 167 25.81 24.34 2.65
C SER A 167 26.63 24.04 1.41
N ILE A 168 26.24 24.48 0.21
CA ILE A 168 27.21 24.66 -0.89
C ILE A 168 26.80 25.90 -1.70
N GLY A 169 27.60 26.95 -1.63
CA GLY A 169 27.43 28.17 -2.42
C GLY A 169 27.94 28.03 -3.86
N SER A 170 27.51 29.02 -4.66
CA SER A 170 28.05 29.49 -5.95
C SER A 170 28.10 28.50 -7.11
N ASP A 171 27.10 28.54 -8.00
CA ASP A 171 27.20 29.20 -9.32
C ASP A 171 26.09 28.73 -10.28
N GLY A 172 25.58 29.66 -11.08
CA GLY A 172 25.13 29.34 -12.44
C GLY A 172 23.69 28.86 -12.64
N ASN A 173 22.89 29.78 -13.17
CA ASN A 173 21.63 29.61 -13.89
C ASN A 173 21.60 28.40 -14.86
N ASP A 174 20.55 27.56 -14.80
CA ASP A 174 19.73 27.14 -15.97
C ASP A 174 18.74 25.99 -15.63
N SER A 175 17.45 26.29 -15.82
CA SER A 175 16.33 25.40 -16.16
C SER A 175 16.45 23.89 -15.88
N LYS A 176 15.70 23.34 -14.91
CA LYS A 176 15.30 21.91 -14.84
C LYS A 176 14.26 21.60 -13.74
N ASP A 177 12.97 21.80 -14.04
CA ASP A 177 11.83 21.35 -13.21
C ASP A 177 11.13 20.11 -13.81
N LYS A 178 11.90 19.05 -14.13
CA LYS A 178 11.33 17.78 -14.63
C LYS A 178 11.85 16.49 -13.97
N ASP A 179 12.83 16.56 -13.07
CA ASP A 179 13.54 15.36 -12.60
C ASP A 179 13.07 14.83 -11.23
N MET A 180 12.24 15.55 -10.48
CA MET A 180 11.83 15.15 -9.11
C MET A 180 10.72 14.07 -9.08
N GLN A 181 9.94 13.87 -10.16
CA GLN A 181 8.85 12.88 -10.19
C GLN A 181 9.27 11.49 -10.70
N ARG A 182 10.48 11.36 -11.28
CA ARG A 182 11.01 10.08 -11.76
C ARG A 182 11.49 9.17 -10.62
N SER A 183 11.93 9.72 -9.49
CA SER A 183 12.58 8.93 -8.42
C SER A 183 11.68 7.84 -7.83
N ASN A 184 10.44 8.15 -7.44
CA ASN A 184 9.59 7.18 -6.73
C ASN A 184 9.15 5.96 -7.56
N THR A 185 8.95 6.12 -8.87
CA THR A 185 8.54 5.02 -9.76
C THR A 185 9.75 4.22 -10.23
N THR A 186 10.87 4.88 -10.52
CA THR A 186 12.12 4.22 -10.88
C THR A 186 12.68 3.39 -9.71
N ASP A 187 12.55 3.87 -8.48
CA ASP A 187 12.95 3.14 -7.27
C ASP A 187 12.12 1.86 -7.05
N LEU A 188 10.82 1.86 -7.39
CA LEU A 188 9.96 0.67 -7.30
C LEU A 188 10.28 -0.35 -8.41
N ILE A 189 10.50 0.10 -9.65
CA ILE A 189 10.90 -0.79 -10.76
C ILE A 189 12.29 -1.37 -10.49
N ASP A 190 13.23 -0.57 -9.98
CA ASP A 190 14.57 -1.01 -9.62
C ASP A 190 14.54 -1.92 -8.37
N MET A 191 13.66 -1.68 -7.40
CA MET A 191 13.40 -2.58 -6.26
C MET A 191 12.78 -3.91 -6.68
N ILE A 192 11.78 -3.89 -7.58
CA ILE A 192 11.17 -5.12 -8.12
C ILE A 192 12.22 -5.88 -8.92
N SER A 193 13.03 -5.19 -9.74
CA SER A 193 14.11 -5.78 -10.52
C SER A 193 15.20 -6.41 -9.65
N LYS A 194 15.54 -5.83 -8.49
CA LYS A 194 16.51 -6.41 -7.54
C LYS A 194 16.03 -7.70 -6.87
N HIS A 195 14.72 -7.91 -6.77
CA HIS A 195 14.13 -9.13 -6.21
C HIS A 195 13.60 -10.09 -7.28
N ALA A 196 13.51 -9.64 -8.52
CA ALA A 196 13.13 -10.42 -9.67
C ALA A 196 14.37 -10.68 -10.52
N ASP A 197 15.12 -11.73 -10.19
CA ASP A 197 16.02 -12.34 -11.17
C ASP A 197 15.16 -12.87 -12.32
N TRP A 198 15.04 -12.09 -13.40
CA TRP A 198 14.32 -12.47 -14.62
C TRP A 198 15.20 -13.32 -15.57
N SER A 199 16.02 -14.20 -15.00
CA SER A 199 16.87 -15.16 -15.75
C SER A 199 16.16 -16.49 -15.95
#